data_AF-A0A849MTW2-F1
#
_entry.id   AF-A0A849MTW2-F1
#
_cell.length_a   1.000
_cell.length_b   1.000
_cell.length_c   1.000
_cell.angle_alpha   90.00
_cell.angle_beta   90.00
_cell.angle_gamma   90.00
#
_symmetry.space_group_name_H-M   'P 1'
#
loop_
_entity.id
_entity.type
_entity.pdbx_description
1 polymer ?
#
loop_
_entity_poly.entity_id
_entity_poly.type
_entity_poly.pdbx_seq_one_letter_code
_entity_poly.pdbx_strand_id
1 'polypeptide(L)'
;MKRSATAQWQGTGKDGKGALTTQSGTLRDTPYSFTARFGDGQGTNPEELIAAAHAGCFTMALAFKLQAAGLTPERLSTEARLGMEQEGGGWSIKTIALALKAKVPGASPEQFQSLAADAKATCPVSQVLKAEISLDATLE
;
A
#
# COMPACT_ATOMS: atom_id res chain seq x y z
N MET A 1 -11.11 -17.14 4.57
CA MET A 1 -11.89 -15.88 4.43
C MET A 1 -11.74 -15.37 3.00
N LYS A 2 -12.78 -14.83 2.36
CA LYS A 2 -12.71 -14.23 1.02
C LYS A 2 -13.13 -12.76 1.09
N ARG A 3 -12.44 -11.89 0.34
CA ARG A 3 -12.75 -10.45 0.19
C ARG A 3 -12.89 -10.14 -1.29
N SER A 4 -13.77 -9.21 -1.66
CA SER A 4 -14.03 -8.87 -3.06
C SER A 4 -14.15 -7.36 -3.30
N ALA A 5 -13.90 -6.99 -4.55
CA ALA A 5 -14.21 -5.68 -5.12
C ALA A 5 -14.62 -5.90 -6.58
N THR A 6 -15.35 -4.94 -7.15
CA THR A 6 -15.83 -4.96 -8.53
C THR A 6 -15.35 -3.72 -9.25
N ALA A 7 -14.87 -3.90 -10.48
CA ALA A 7 -14.59 -2.83 -11.42
C ALA A 7 -15.57 -2.90 -12.59
N GLN A 8 -16.13 -1.77 -12.96
CA GLN A 8 -16.93 -1.60 -14.18
C GLN A 8 -16.20 -0.64 -15.13
N TRP A 9 -16.32 -0.86 -16.43
CA TRP A 9 -15.76 0.01 -17.47
C TRP A 9 -16.71 0.13 -18.65
N GLN A 10 -16.86 1.34 -19.18
CA GLN A 10 -17.69 1.63 -20.35
C GLN A 10 -16.94 2.53 -21.33
N GLY A 11 -16.96 2.18 -22.61
CA GLY A 11 -16.28 2.92 -23.68
C GLY A 11 -14.90 2.36 -24.05
N THR A 12 -14.13 3.14 -24.82
CA THR A 12 -12.79 2.76 -25.31
C THR A 12 -11.75 2.86 -24.18
N GLY A 13 -10.50 2.48 -24.46
CA GLY A 13 -9.43 2.52 -23.46
C GLY A 13 -9.09 3.93 -22.95
N LYS A 14 -9.05 4.94 -23.83
CA LYS A 14 -8.66 6.32 -23.45
C LYS A 14 -9.82 7.19 -23.00
N ASP A 15 -10.97 7.07 -23.65
CA ASP A 15 -12.15 7.91 -23.39
C ASP A 15 -13.18 7.22 -22.47
N GLY A 16 -12.89 5.98 -22.08
CA GLY A 16 -13.76 5.20 -21.22
C GLY A 16 -13.83 5.73 -19.80
N LYS A 17 -14.92 5.34 -19.12
CA LYS A 17 -15.18 5.67 -17.73
C LYS A 17 -15.31 4.39 -16.94
N GLY A 18 -14.68 4.35 -15.78
CA GLY A 18 -14.74 3.24 -14.88
C GLY A 18 -15.27 3.61 -13.50
N ALA A 19 -15.74 2.59 -12.79
CA ALA A 19 -16.19 2.70 -11.40
C ALA A 19 -15.71 1.49 -10.58
N LEU A 20 -15.22 1.75 -9.36
CA LEU A 20 -14.79 0.73 -8.39
C LEU A 20 -15.73 0.69 -7.18
N THR A 21 -16.08 -0.53 -6.76
CA THR A 21 -16.89 -0.79 -5.55
C THR A 21 -16.25 -1.90 -4.72
N THR A 22 -16.00 -1.66 -3.43
CA THR A 22 -15.46 -2.67 -2.51
C THR A 22 -16.59 -3.36 -1.73
N GLN A 23 -16.38 -4.61 -1.31
CA GLN A 23 -17.36 -5.36 -0.51
C GLN A 23 -17.81 -4.61 0.77
N SER A 24 -16.92 -3.83 1.38
CA SER A 24 -17.23 -3.03 2.57
C SER A 24 -18.08 -1.79 2.28
N GLY A 25 -18.19 -1.38 1.01
CA GLY A 25 -18.77 -0.11 0.60
C GLY A 25 -17.88 1.11 0.86
N THR A 26 -16.62 0.92 1.28
CA THR A 26 -15.65 2.02 1.46
C THR A 26 -15.40 2.76 0.14
N LEU A 27 -15.24 2.00 -0.95
CA LEU A 27 -15.38 2.53 -2.30
C LEU A 27 -16.77 2.14 -2.80
N ARG A 28 -17.49 3.11 -3.35
CA ARG A 28 -18.84 2.91 -3.88
C ARG A 28 -18.99 3.74 -5.14
N ASP A 29 -19.01 3.03 -6.28
CA ASP A 29 -19.04 3.61 -7.61
C ASP A 29 -17.96 4.70 -7.79
N THR A 30 -16.79 4.48 -7.18
CA THR A 30 -15.69 5.45 -7.15
C THR A 30 -15.08 5.55 -8.55
N PRO A 31 -15.05 6.76 -9.16
CA PRO A 31 -14.56 6.92 -10.53
C PRO A 31 -13.08 6.59 -10.68
N TYR A 32 -12.74 5.86 -11.76
CA TYR A 32 -11.38 5.74 -12.28
C TYR A 32 -11.39 5.84 -13.81
N SER A 33 -10.29 6.31 -14.40
CA SER A 33 -10.18 6.52 -15.85
C SER A 33 -8.73 6.40 -16.32
N PHE A 34 -8.52 6.41 -17.64
CA PHE A 34 -7.17 6.49 -18.22
C PHE A 34 -6.46 7.77 -17.78
N THR A 35 -7.17 8.91 -17.80
CA THR A 35 -6.61 10.21 -17.43
C THR A 35 -6.33 10.32 -15.93
N ALA A 36 -7.11 9.68 -15.06
CA ALA A 36 -6.83 9.62 -13.62
C ALA A 36 -5.66 8.70 -13.27
N ARG A 37 -5.32 7.76 -14.17
CA ARG A 37 -4.22 6.81 -13.98
C ARG A 37 -2.90 7.28 -14.59
N PHE A 38 -2.94 7.94 -15.73
CA PHE A 38 -1.74 8.28 -16.53
C PHE A 38 -1.63 9.77 -16.90
N GLY A 39 -2.49 10.64 -16.36
CA GLY A 39 -2.46 12.08 -16.58
C GLY A 39 -2.98 12.82 -15.35
N ASP A 40 -3.53 14.02 -15.56
CA ASP A 40 -3.97 14.91 -14.46
C ASP A 40 -5.47 14.78 -14.14
N GLY A 41 -6.09 13.66 -14.52
CA GLY A 41 -7.51 13.42 -14.26
C GLY A 41 -7.80 13.21 -12.78
N GLN A 42 -8.99 13.60 -12.32
CA GLN A 42 -9.46 13.29 -10.97
C GLN A 42 -10.10 11.90 -10.92
N GLY A 43 -9.84 11.16 -9.86
CA GLY A 43 -10.34 9.81 -9.63
C GLY A 43 -9.31 8.97 -8.88
N THR A 44 -9.71 7.76 -8.48
CA THR A 44 -8.75 6.79 -7.94
C THR A 44 -8.03 6.07 -9.08
N ASN A 45 -7.01 5.29 -8.74
CA ASN A 45 -6.29 4.43 -9.67
C ASN A 45 -5.87 3.12 -8.96
N PRO A 46 -5.64 2.02 -9.70
CA PRO A 46 -5.21 0.76 -9.09
C PRO A 46 -3.94 0.88 -8.24
N GLU A 47 -3.02 1.75 -8.61
CA GLU A 47 -1.73 1.91 -7.96
C GLU A 47 -1.84 2.47 -6.54
N GLU A 48 -2.59 3.55 -6.33
CA GLU A 48 -2.80 4.09 -4.99
C GLU A 48 -3.56 3.11 -4.09
N LEU A 49 -4.43 2.27 -4.65
CA LEU A 49 -5.15 1.24 -3.91
C LEU A 49 -4.22 0.10 -3.48
N ILE A 50 -3.26 -0.29 -4.32
CA ILE A 50 -2.19 -1.23 -3.95
C ILE A 50 -1.30 -0.60 -2.87
N ALA A 51 -0.91 0.67 -3.03
CA ALA A 51 -0.12 1.39 -2.04
C ALA A 51 -0.83 1.46 -0.68
N ALA A 52 -2.13 1.81 -0.67
CA ALA A 52 -2.95 1.83 0.54
C ALA A 52 -3.05 0.45 1.20
N ALA A 53 -3.28 -0.60 0.41
CA ALA A 53 -3.31 -1.97 0.93
C ALA A 53 -1.96 -2.38 1.54
N HIS A 54 -0.85 -2.02 0.89
CA HIS A 54 0.49 -2.37 1.36
C HIS A 54 0.88 -1.61 2.63
N ALA A 55 0.66 -0.29 2.66
CA ALA A 55 0.87 0.53 3.84
C ALA A 55 0.08 -0.03 5.03
N GLY A 56 -1.23 -0.23 4.88
CA GLY A 56 -2.08 -0.75 5.95
C GLY A 56 -1.67 -2.14 6.44
N CYS A 57 -1.32 -3.05 5.52
CA CYS A 57 -0.89 -4.40 5.87
C CYS A 57 0.45 -4.40 6.62
N PHE A 58 1.44 -3.64 6.14
CA PHE A 58 2.73 -3.49 6.80
C PHE A 58 2.58 -2.87 8.20
N THR A 59 1.86 -1.75 8.31
CA THR A 59 1.66 -1.06 9.59
C THR A 59 1.01 -1.95 10.63
N MET A 60 -0.02 -2.72 10.23
CA MET A 60 -0.69 -3.66 11.12
C MET A 60 0.22 -4.82 11.54
N ALA A 61 1.00 -5.37 10.60
CA ALA A 61 1.96 -6.44 10.90
C ALA A 61 3.03 -5.96 11.89
N LEU A 62 3.55 -4.74 11.74
CA LEU A 62 4.48 -4.15 12.69
C LEU A 62 3.83 -3.98 14.07
N ALA A 63 2.58 -3.51 14.14
CA ALA A 63 1.87 -3.36 15.41
C ALA A 63 1.79 -4.69 16.20
N PHE A 64 1.48 -5.80 15.51
CA PHE A 64 1.46 -7.14 16.14
C PHE A 64 2.85 -7.61 16.58
N LYS A 65 3.89 -7.32 15.80
CA LYS A 65 5.27 -7.68 16.17
C LYS A 65 5.76 -6.89 17.38
N LEU A 66 5.45 -5.59 17.44
CA LEU A 66 5.70 -4.76 18.62
C LEU A 66 4.99 -5.31 19.85
N GLN A 67 3.70 -5.65 19.71
CA GLN A 67 2.92 -6.25 20.80
C GLN A 67 3.55 -7.56 21.31
N ALA A 68 3.97 -8.45 20.41
CA ALA A 68 4.63 -9.69 20.77
C ALA A 68 5.97 -9.47 21.52
N ALA A 69 6.62 -8.33 21.27
CA ALA A 69 7.83 -7.89 21.96
C ALA A 69 7.55 -7.10 23.26
N GLY A 70 6.30 -7.00 23.71
CA GLY A 70 5.92 -6.26 24.92
C GLY A 70 5.88 -4.74 24.73
N LEU A 71 5.92 -4.25 23.49
CA LEU A 71 5.90 -2.84 23.14
C LEU A 71 4.51 -2.44 22.62
N THR A 72 4.08 -1.23 22.95
CA THR A 72 2.84 -0.65 22.43
C THR A 72 3.16 0.64 21.68
N PRO A 73 2.91 0.72 20.36
CA PRO A 73 3.13 1.96 19.63
C PRO A 73 2.07 3.00 20.04
N GLU A 74 2.50 4.24 20.28
CA GLU A 74 1.57 5.38 20.35
C GLU A 74 1.10 5.78 18.95
N ARG A 75 2.00 5.68 17.96
CA ARG A 75 1.71 6.04 16.57
C ARG A 75 2.57 5.22 15.61
N LEU A 76 1.95 4.69 14.56
CA LEU A 76 2.63 4.19 13.37
C LEU A 76 1.97 4.86 12.16
N SER A 77 2.76 5.61 11.38
CA SER A 77 2.29 6.27 10.18
C SER A 77 3.16 5.84 9.01
N THR A 78 2.60 5.04 8.10
CA THR A 78 3.30 4.56 6.91
C THR A 78 2.71 5.17 5.66
N GLU A 79 3.57 5.80 4.86
CA GLU A 79 3.28 6.14 3.47
C GLU A 79 3.86 5.04 2.57
N ALA A 80 3.11 4.60 1.55
CA ALA A 80 3.63 3.71 0.52
C ALA A 80 3.65 4.45 -0.82
N ARG A 81 4.83 4.54 -1.44
CA ARG A 81 5.02 5.18 -2.74
C ARG A 81 5.30 4.12 -3.79
N LEU A 82 4.34 3.93 -4.69
CA LEU A 82 4.42 2.93 -5.75
C LEU A 82 5.03 3.56 -7.02
N GLY A 83 6.11 2.95 -7.52
CA GLY A 83 6.77 3.35 -8.76
C GLY A 83 6.38 2.46 -9.94
N MET A 84 6.02 3.10 -11.05
CA MET A 84 5.76 2.43 -12.34
C MET A 84 6.79 2.81 -13.38
N GLU A 85 7.17 1.86 -14.23
CA GLU A 85 8.09 2.06 -15.34
C GLU A 85 7.52 1.48 -16.63
N GLN A 86 7.93 2.02 -17.77
CA GLN A 86 7.62 1.45 -19.07
C GLN A 86 8.65 0.39 -19.45
N GLU A 87 8.17 -0.80 -19.80
CA GLU A 87 9.01 -1.91 -20.25
C GLU A 87 8.30 -2.72 -21.34
N GLY A 88 9.02 -3.10 -22.39
CA GLY A 88 8.50 -4.01 -23.42
C GLY A 88 7.21 -3.54 -24.11
N GLY A 89 6.96 -2.22 -24.16
CA GLY A 89 5.74 -1.65 -24.74
C GLY A 89 4.54 -1.59 -23.78
N GLY A 90 4.71 -1.91 -22.50
CA GLY A 90 3.69 -1.80 -21.46
C GLY A 90 4.19 -1.08 -20.20
N TRP A 91 3.36 -1.06 -19.17
CA TRP A 91 3.71 -0.52 -17.86
C TRP A 91 3.87 -1.65 -16.84
N SER A 92 4.89 -1.51 -15.97
CA SER A 92 5.20 -2.45 -14.90
C SER A 92 5.27 -1.71 -13.56
N ILE A 93 4.66 -2.28 -12.51
CA ILE A 93 4.87 -1.84 -11.13
C ILE A 93 6.23 -2.39 -10.67
N LYS A 94 7.19 -1.51 -10.40
CA LYS A 94 8.58 -1.90 -10.15
C LYS A 94 8.98 -1.80 -8.70
N THR A 95 8.55 -0.75 -8.04
CA THR A 95 8.97 -0.45 -6.69
C THR A 95 7.78 -0.09 -5.82
N ILE A 96 7.87 -0.41 -4.53
CA ILE A 96 7.06 0.22 -3.49
C ILE A 96 7.99 0.62 -2.35
N ALA A 97 8.14 1.92 -2.14
CA ALA A 97 8.91 2.47 -1.03
C ALA A 97 7.99 2.75 0.15
N LEU A 98 8.21 2.06 1.27
CA LEU A 98 7.51 2.31 2.52
C LEU A 98 8.29 3.34 3.34
N ALA A 99 7.63 4.42 3.76
CA ALA A 99 8.19 5.43 4.65
C ALA A 99 7.39 5.42 5.97
N LEU A 100 7.99 4.92 7.03
CA LEU A 100 7.38 4.79 8.35
C LEU A 100 7.93 5.86 9.31
N LYS A 101 7.00 6.58 9.95
CA LYS A 101 7.27 7.38 11.15
C LYS A 101 6.55 6.75 12.34
N ALA A 102 7.30 6.35 13.35
CA ALA A 102 6.80 5.61 14.49
C ALA A 102 7.15 6.30 15.81
N LYS A 103 6.20 6.31 16.75
CA LYS A 103 6.44 6.67 18.14
C LYS A 103 6.12 5.45 19.00
N VAL A 104 7.15 4.85 19.59
CA VAL A 104 7.03 3.59 20.34
C VAL A 104 7.82 3.70 21.65
N PRO A 105 7.17 4.16 22.74
CA PRO A 105 7.82 4.26 24.04
C PRO A 105 8.43 2.93 24.48
N GLY A 106 9.67 2.98 24.95
CA GLY A 106 10.40 1.81 25.45
C GLY A 106 11.06 0.93 24.37
N ALA A 107 10.87 1.22 23.08
CA ALA A 107 11.59 0.51 22.02
C ALA A 107 13.03 1.04 21.90
N SER A 108 14.02 0.14 21.80
CA SER A 108 15.35 0.53 21.34
C SER A 108 15.34 0.71 19.81
N PRO A 109 16.22 1.56 19.25
CA PRO A 109 16.34 1.71 17.80
C PRO A 109 16.57 0.36 17.09
N GLU A 110 17.46 -0.49 17.62
CA GLU A 110 17.83 -1.77 17.00
C GLU A 110 16.65 -2.75 17.00
N GLN A 111 15.94 -2.86 18.13
CA GLN A 111 14.75 -3.71 18.24
C GLN A 111 13.66 -3.24 17.29
N PHE A 112 13.40 -1.92 17.24
CA PHE A 112 12.42 -1.34 16.32
C PHE A 112 12.77 -1.63 14.86
N GLN A 113 14.03 -1.40 14.45
CA GLN A 113 14.46 -1.65 13.07
C GLN A 113 14.34 -3.13 12.70
N SER A 114 14.70 -4.04 13.61
CA SER A 114 14.55 -5.48 13.39
C SER A 114 13.08 -5.89 13.18
N LEU A 115 12.17 -5.41 14.04
CA LEU A 115 10.74 -5.71 13.93
C LEU A 115 10.10 -5.09 12.69
N ALA A 116 10.52 -3.88 12.31
CA ALA A 116 10.06 -3.21 11.09
C ALA A 116 10.53 -3.94 9.82
N ALA A 117 11.79 -4.38 9.77
CA ALA A 117 12.31 -5.18 8.67
C ALA A 117 11.59 -6.53 8.54
N ASP A 118 11.32 -7.20 9.66
CA ASP A 118 10.56 -8.45 9.68
C ASP A 118 9.10 -8.22 9.23
N ALA A 119 8.45 -7.14 9.67
CA ALA A 119 7.11 -6.76 9.19
C ALA A 119 7.09 -6.52 7.68
N LYS A 120 8.12 -5.83 7.14
CA LYS A 120 8.28 -5.60 5.70
C LYS A 120 8.35 -6.90 4.93
N ALA A 121 9.07 -7.89 5.42
CA ALA A 121 9.27 -9.17 4.72
C ALA A 121 8.06 -10.11 4.83
N THR A 122 7.31 -10.05 5.95
CA THR A 122 6.34 -11.10 6.30
C THR A 122 4.88 -10.67 6.21
N CYS A 123 4.56 -9.39 6.04
CA CYS A 123 3.15 -9.00 5.89
C CYS A 123 2.55 -9.62 4.61
N PRO A 124 1.30 -10.11 4.63
CA PRO A 124 0.71 -10.81 3.49
C PRO A 124 0.76 -10.05 2.15
N VAL A 125 0.63 -8.72 2.18
CA VAL A 125 0.72 -7.91 0.95
C VAL A 125 2.16 -7.88 0.41
N SER A 126 3.17 -7.75 1.27
CA SER A 126 4.58 -7.87 0.81
C SER A 126 4.87 -9.23 0.18
N GLN A 127 4.31 -10.32 0.71
CA GLN A 127 4.59 -11.67 0.22
C GLN A 127 4.02 -11.96 -1.17
N VAL A 128 2.92 -11.31 -1.55
CA VAL A 128 2.28 -11.53 -2.86
C VAL A 128 2.81 -10.59 -3.94
N LEU A 129 3.37 -9.45 -3.54
CA LEU A 129 3.91 -8.46 -4.47
C LEU A 129 5.30 -8.88 -4.98
N LYS A 130 5.51 -8.69 -6.29
CA LYS A 130 6.79 -8.97 -6.96
C LYS A 130 7.63 -7.72 -7.22
N ALA A 131 7.12 -6.55 -6.84
CA ALA A 131 7.86 -5.29 -6.88
C ALA A 131 9.01 -5.33 -5.86
N GLU A 132 10.04 -4.54 -6.10
CA GLU A 132 11.07 -4.29 -5.10
C GLU A 132 10.49 -3.45 -3.96
N ILE A 133 10.63 -3.95 -2.72
CA ILE A 133 10.06 -3.29 -1.53
C ILE A 133 11.19 -2.76 -0.64
N SER A 134 11.28 -1.44 -0.56
CA SER A 134 12.19 -0.74 0.36
C SER A 134 11.44 -0.20 1.58
N LEU A 135 12.18 0.05 2.66
CA LEU A 135 11.65 0.61 3.89
C LEU A 135 12.63 1.65 4.43
N ASP A 136 12.13 2.86 4.65
CA ASP A 136 12.74 3.88 5.49
C ASP A 136 11.89 3.99 6.76
N ALA A 137 12.44 3.62 7.90
CA ALA A 137 11.74 3.58 9.18
C ALA A 137 12.43 4.47 10.21
N THR A 138 11.71 5.49 10.67
CA THR A 138 12.16 6.41 11.71
C THR A 138 11.40 6.16 13.01
N LEU A 139 12.15 5.97 14.10
CA LEU A 139 11.63 5.98 15.47
C LEU A 139 11.82 7.39 16.05
N GLU A 140 10.72 8.02 16.46
CA GLU A 140 10.64 9.36 17.05
C GLU A 140 10.60 9.34 18.58
#